data_AF-A0A414Q592-F1
#
_entry.id   AF-A0A414Q592-F1
#
_cell.length_a   1.000
_cell.length_b   1.000
_cell.length_c   1.000
_cell.angle_alpha   90.00
_cell.angle_beta   90.00
_cell.angle_gamma   90.00
#
_symmetry.space_group_name_H-M   'P 1'
#
loop_
_entity.id
_entity.type
_entity.pdbx_description
1 polymer ?
#
loop_
_entity_poly.entity_id
_entity_poly.type
_entity_poly.pdbx_seq_one_letter_code
_entity_poly.pdbx_strand_id
1 'polypeptide(L)'
;MNRISVFAIIFTLFIPLGSYAQYASSSKTPKKAGDLIESTSYNDHKRGAPRMLQYLPSGEEFVCVNGKNRYTRALYGGHTAWRLETGDRPIFATYVKNDCRNIRFRLHLPDGTVTPLEETDWCEARYNPGTRTYALKDKAWGENCSLKVSVLASLTEEMAVWELSGELPAGCELEVLNSPICRKKLSRSGDMGADPPGCFEPAEDGTVLQTLKCRFPADRHLYVGISGNELKEMQDGGVQYLALQKACRELAGRIRITTPDPYFNTLGGALAVAADGIWGEEGVWLHGAVGWRMPLSGWR
;
A
#
# COMPACT_ATOMS: atom_id res chain seq x y z
N MET A 1 -47.44 41.73 34.90
CA MET A 1 -47.93 40.82 33.85
C MET A 1 -47.21 41.15 32.54
N ASN A 2 -46.16 40.42 32.18
CA ASN A 2 -45.56 40.48 30.85
C ASN A 2 -45.34 39.04 30.39
N ARG A 3 -46.14 38.59 29.43
CA ARG A 3 -46.03 37.27 28.81
C ARG A 3 -45.00 37.36 27.69
N ILE A 4 -43.86 36.68 27.86
CA ILE A 4 -42.91 36.47 26.78
C ILE A 4 -43.34 35.20 26.06
N SER A 5 -43.87 35.35 24.84
CA SER A 5 -44.19 34.22 23.96
C SER A 5 -42.91 33.71 23.31
N VAL A 6 -42.52 32.48 23.63
CA VAL A 6 -41.44 31.76 22.95
C VAL A 6 -42.02 31.14 21.69
N PHE A 7 -41.59 31.61 20.51
CA PHE A 7 -41.85 30.95 19.23
C PHE A 7 -40.76 29.88 19.02
N ALA A 8 -41.14 28.60 19.15
CA ALA A 8 -40.30 27.50 18.71
C ALA A 8 -40.59 27.22 17.23
N ILE A 9 -39.65 27.52 16.34
CA ILE A 9 -39.70 27.10 14.94
C ILE A 9 -39.08 25.70 14.86
N ILE A 10 -39.92 24.68 14.69
CA ILE A 10 -39.47 23.31 14.43
C ILE A 10 -39.23 23.20 12.91
N PHE A 11 -37.96 23.16 12.50
CA PHE A 11 -37.59 22.75 11.14
C PHE A 11 -37.65 21.23 11.03
N THR A 12 -38.76 20.68 10.53
CA THR A 12 -38.79 19.30 10.02
C THR A 12 -38.11 19.25 8.66
N LEU A 13 -36.83 18.88 8.64
CA LEU A 13 -36.11 18.48 7.43
C LEU A 13 -36.66 17.12 6.96
N PHE A 14 -37.56 17.14 5.98
CA PHE A 14 -37.84 15.98 5.15
C PHE A 14 -36.63 15.76 4.23
N ILE A 15 -35.67 14.93 4.66
CA ILE A 15 -34.61 14.44 3.78
C ILE A 15 -35.26 13.40 2.85
N PRO A 16 -35.21 13.58 1.52
CA PRO A 16 -35.70 12.54 0.61
C PRO A 16 -34.81 11.30 0.76
N LEU A 17 -35.42 10.20 1.19
CA LEU A 17 -34.84 8.86 1.07
C LEU A 17 -34.61 8.59 -0.43
N GLY A 18 -33.34 8.55 -0.84
CA GLY A 18 -32.92 8.01 -2.13
C GLY A 18 -32.56 9.03 -3.20
N SER A 19 -31.51 9.82 -2.98
CA SER A 19 -30.69 10.29 -4.11
C SER A 19 -29.85 9.12 -4.62
N TYR A 20 -30.45 8.23 -5.42
CA TYR A 20 -29.68 7.30 -6.22
C TYR A 20 -28.98 8.11 -7.31
N ALA A 21 -27.65 8.16 -7.26
CA ALA A 21 -26.88 8.59 -8.41
C ALA A 21 -27.34 7.76 -9.63
N GLN A 22 -27.73 8.42 -10.72
CA GLN A 22 -27.99 7.73 -11.98
C GLN A 22 -26.69 7.07 -12.42
N TYR A 23 -26.59 5.77 -12.17
CA TYR A 23 -25.52 4.97 -12.75
C TYR A 23 -25.81 4.84 -14.24
N ALA A 24 -24.97 5.43 -15.08
CA ALA A 24 -24.94 5.08 -16.50
C ALA A 24 -24.75 3.56 -16.59
N SER A 25 -25.78 2.85 -17.07
CA SER A 25 -25.62 1.44 -17.43
C SER A 25 -24.71 1.37 -18.64
N SER A 26 -23.81 0.38 -18.68
CA SER A 26 -23.10 0.02 -19.90
C SER A 26 -24.10 -0.14 -21.04
N SER A 27 -24.04 0.74 -22.04
CA SER A 27 -24.91 0.65 -23.21
C SER A 27 -24.48 -0.57 -24.04
N LYS A 28 -25.43 -1.43 -24.42
CA LYS A 28 -25.21 -2.55 -25.36
C LYS A 28 -25.02 -2.05 -26.81
N THR A 29 -24.35 -0.93 -27.00
CA THR A 29 -24.10 -0.33 -28.32
C THR A 29 -22.81 -0.92 -28.89
N PRO A 30 -22.75 -1.28 -30.19
CA PRO A 30 -21.51 -1.74 -30.82
C PRO A 30 -20.44 -0.65 -30.70
N LYS A 31 -19.33 -0.97 -30.01
CA LYS A 31 -18.20 -0.05 -29.79
C LYS A 31 -17.31 0.02 -31.03
N LYS A 32 -16.91 1.22 -31.46
CA LYS A 32 -15.93 1.42 -32.55
C LYS A 32 -14.52 1.14 -32.03
N ALA A 33 -13.55 0.94 -32.94
CA ALA A 33 -12.16 0.62 -32.58
C ALA A 33 -11.51 1.62 -31.59
N GLY A 34 -11.89 2.90 -31.64
CA GLY A 34 -11.44 3.93 -30.69
C GLY A 34 -12.09 3.85 -29.29
N ASP A 35 -13.26 3.21 -29.16
CA ASP A 35 -13.99 3.06 -27.88
C ASP A 35 -13.47 1.88 -27.03
N LEU A 36 -12.58 1.07 -27.62
CA LEU A 36 -12.05 -0.17 -27.01
C LEU A 36 -10.77 0.06 -26.19
N ILE A 37 -10.15 1.23 -26.28
CA ILE A 37 -8.86 1.48 -25.61
C ILE A 37 -9.03 1.75 -24.11
N GLU A 38 -10.22 2.14 -23.65
CA GLU A 38 -10.42 2.60 -22.25
C GLU A 38 -11.58 1.96 -21.47
N SER A 39 -12.27 0.95 -22.01
CA SER A 39 -13.63 0.65 -21.53
C SER A 39 -13.83 -0.68 -20.79
N THR A 40 -12.76 -1.42 -20.47
CA THR A 40 -12.87 -2.61 -19.60
C THR A 40 -12.71 -2.21 -18.15
N SER A 41 -13.83 -2.11 -17.44
CA SER A 41 -13.86 -1.92 -15.98
C SER A 41 -13.90 -3.29 -15.29
N TYR A 42 -12.85 -3.65 -14.55
CA TYR A 42 -12.86 -4.84 -13.70
C TYR A 42 -13.68 -4.67 -12.40
N ASN A 43 -14.31 -3.50 -12.20
CA ASN A 43 -15.04 -3.16 -10.98
C ASN A 43 -16.56 -3.05 -11.18
N ASP A 44 -17.09 -3.45 -12.33
CA ASP A 44 -18.54 -3.33 -12.60
C ASP A 44 -19.40 -4.12 -11.62
N HIS A 45 -18.91 -5.25 -11.10
CA HIS A 45 -19.56 -6.04 -10.05
C HIS A 45 -19.69 -5.29 -8.71
N LYS A 46 -18.93 -4.21 -8.48
CA LYS A 46 -19.00 -3.38 -7.26
C LYS A 46 -19.98 -2.21 -7.40
N ARG A 47 -20.50 -1.96 -8.61
CA ARG A 47 -21.40 -0.82 -8.87
C ARG A 47 -22.71 -1.01 -8.11
N GLY A 48 -23.06 -0.05 -7.25
CA GLY A 48 -24.27 -0.09 -6.44
C GLY A 48 -24.17 -0.91 -5.15
N ALA A 49 -23.04 -1.59 -4.90
CA ALA A 49 -22.81 -2.27 -3.63
C ALA A 49 -22.55 -1.25 -2.49
N PRO A 50 -23.04 -1.49 -1.26
CA PRO A 50 -22.66 -0.70 -0.10
C PRO A 50 -21.14 -0.67 0.08
N ARG A 51 -20.59 0.51 0.38
CA ARG A 51 -19.16 0.64 0.67
C ARG A 51 -18.92 0.23 2.13
N MET A 52 -17.94 -0.64 2.35
CA MET A 52 -17.45 -0.94 3.68
C MET A 52 -16.29 -0.01 4.02
N LEU A 53 -16.30 0.54 5.23
CA LEU A 53 -15.19 1.33 5.74
C LEU A 53 -14.06 0.38 6.16
N GLN A 54 -12.99 0.32 5.37
CA GLN A 54 -11.88 -0.61 5.59
C GLN A 54 -10.76 -0.04 6.46
N TYR A 55 -10.64 1.28 6.52
CA TYR A 55 -9.55 1.97 7.21
C TYR A 55 -10.10 2.92 8.26
N LEU A 56 -9.49 2.88 9.44
CA LEU A 56 -9.79 3.76 10.57
C LEU A 56 -8.58 4.67 10.84
N PRO A 57 -8.79 5.93 11.26
CA PRO A 57 -7.70 6.83 11.58
C PRO A 57 -7.09 6.49 12.94
N SER A 58 -5.77 6.64 13.04
CA SER A 58 -5.02 6.62 14.29
C SER A 58 -3.97 7.72 14.24
N GLY A 59 -4.31 8.92 14.73
CA GLY A 59 -3.48 10.11 14.50
C GLY A 59 -3.43 10.44 13.01
N GLU A 60 -2.23 10.43 12.42
CA GLU A 60 -2.00 10.68 10.99
C GLU A 60 -2.02 9.38 10.14
N GLU A 61 -2.28 8.23 10.75
CA GLU A 61 -2.16 6.92 10.11
C GLU A 61 -3.51 6.36 9.64
N PHE A 62 -3.48 5.63 8.53
CA PHE A 62 -4.59 4.76 8.10
C PHE A 62 -4.36 3.34 8.63
N VAL A 63 -5.28 2.83 9.43
CA VAL A 63 -5.17 1.53 10.10
C VAL A 63 -6.23 0.56 9.58
N CYS A 64 -5.84 -0.69 9.33
CA CYS A 64 -6.76 -1.78 9.03
C CYS A 64 -6.32 -3.02 9.82
N VAL A 65 -7.28 -3.77 10.35
CA VAL A 65 -7.03 -5.06 11.02
C VAL A 65 -7.61 -6.17 10.14
N ASN A 66 -6.78 -7.16 9.84
CA ASN A 66 -7.11 -8.33 9.03
C ASN A 66 -7.68 -7.99 7.65
N GLY A 67 -7.26 -6.86 7.09
CA GLY A 67 -7.57 -6.48 5.73
C GLY A 67 -7.06 -7.50 4.71
N LYS A 68 -7.65 -7.44 3.51
CA LYS A 68 -7.42 -8.42 2.44
C LYS A 68 -7.08 -7.79 1.10
N ASN A 69 -7.07 -6.45 1.01
CA ASN A 69 -6.75 -5.80 -0.24
C ASN A 69 -5.24 -5.90 -0.48
N ARG A 70 -4.85 -6.27 -1.70
CA ARG A 70 -3.45 -6.43 -2.10
C ARG A 70 -3.04 -5.30 -3.03
N TYR A 71 -1.80 -4.83 -2.90
CA TYR A 71 -1.20 -3.80 -3.76
C TYR A 71 -2.05 -2.53 -3.88
N THR A 72 -2.66 -2.09 -2.78
CA THR A 72 -3.55 -0.91 -2.72
C THR A 72 -2.84 0.39 -2.42
N ARG A 73 -1.56 0.34 -2.04
CA ARG A 73 -0.80 1.53 -1.68
C ARG A 73 0.66 1.40 -2.13
N ALA A 74 1.07 2.31 -3.00
CA ALA A 74 2.46 2.47 -3.40
C ALA A 74 3.24 3.29 -2.36
N LEU A 75 4.50 2.91 -2.15
CA LEU A 75 5.54 3.73 -1.56
C LEU A 75 6.43 4.23 -2.71
N TYR A 76 6.39 5.52 -2.98
CA TYR A 76 7.12 6.14 -4.09
C TYR A 76 8.61 6.24 -3.79
N GLY A 77 9.47 5.76 -4.71
CA GLY A 77 10.92 5.68 -4.51
C GLY A 77 11.72 6.86 -5.09
N GLY A 78 11.19 8.07 -4.95
CA GLY A 78 11.71 9.29 -5.57
C GLY A 78 10.98 9.67 -6.86
N HIS A 79 11.64 10.43 -7.73
CA HIS A 79 11.02 11.00 -8.94
C HIS A 79 11.07 10.07 -10.17
N THR A 80 11.52 8.83 -10.02
CA THR A 80 11.50 7.83 -11.09
C THR A 80 10.13 7.17 -11.19
N ALA A 81 9.94 6.20 -12.10
CA ALA A 81 8.73 5.39 -12.11
C ALA A 81 8.73 4.28 -11.03
N TRP A 82 9.87 4.05 -10.39
CA TRP A 82 10.06 2.98 -9.41
C TRP A 82 9.24 3.25 -8.15
N ARG A 83 8.62 2.19 -7.65
CA ARG A 83 7.87 2.21 -6.40
C ARG A 83 7.75 0.81 -5.84
N LEU A 84 7.50 0.74 -4.55
CA LEU A 84 7.14 -0.49 -3.87
C LEU A 84 5.63 -0.54 -3.63
N GLU A 85 4.96 -1.50 -4.24
CA GLU A 85 3.56 -1.80 -4.00
C GLU A 85 3.38 -2.53 -2.68
N THR A 86 2.41 -2.09 -1.89
CA THR A 86 2.06 -2.66 -0.58
C THR A 86 0.55 -2.86 -0.47
N GLY A 87 0.11 -3.71 0.47
CA GLY A 87 -1.31 -3.96 0.71
C GLY A 87 -1.65 -4.07 2.19
N ASP A 88 -2.81 -4.62 2.50
CA ASP A 88 -3.30 -4.88 3.87
C ASP A 88 -2.58 -6.04 4.57
N ARG A 89 -1.79 -6.79 3.80
CA ARG A 89 -0.94 -7.89 4.26
C ARG A 89 0.51 -7.64 3.78
N PRO A 90 1.53 -8.20 4.46
CA PRO A 90 2.94 -8.05 4.11
C PRO A 90 3.32 -8.88 2.87
N ILE A 91 2.72 -8.53 1.74
CA ILE A 91 3.08 -8.99 0.40
C ILE A 91 3.35 -7.76 -0.46
N PHE A 92 4.44 -7.80 -1.23
CA PHE A 92 4.98 -6.61 -1.87
C PHE A 92 5.26 -6.87 -3.35
N ALA A 93 5.37 -5.78 -4.13
CA ALA A 93 5.93 -5.87 -5.45
C ALA A 93 6.73 -4.62 -5.81
N THR A 94 7.88 -4.77 -6.47
CA THR A 94 8.51 -3.63 -7.14
C THR A 94 7.83 -3.39 -8.47
N TYR A 95 7.50 -2.15 -8.74
CA TYR A 95 7.19 -1.74 -10.10
C TYR A 95 8.46 -1.19 -10.75
N VAL A 96 8.93 -1.90 -11.76
CA VAL A 96 9.99 -1.47 -12.68
C VAL A 96 9.51 -1.83 -14.06
N LYS A 97 9.30 -0.83 -14.94
CA LYS A 97 8.66 -0.94 -16.28
C LYS A 97 8.50 -2.38 -16.81
N ASN A 98 9.60 -3.01 -17.22
CA ASN A 98 9.60 -4.35 -17.84
C ASN A 98 10.09 -5.48 -16.91
N ASP A 99 10.42 -5.16 -15.65
CA ASP A 99 11.03 -6.09 -14.70
C ASP A 99 10.40 -5.97 -13.31
N CYS A 100 9.07 -5.97 -13.23
CA CYS A 100 8.38 -5.95 -11.94
C CYS A 100 8.62 -7.26 -11.18
N ARG A 101 8.84 -7.18 -9.86
CA ARG A 101 9.04 -8.36 -9.00
C ARG A 101 7.97 -8.46 -7.94
N ASN A 102 7.49 -9.68 -7.70
CA ASN A 102 6.73 -10.03 -6.51
C ASN A 102 7.72 -10.41 -5.38
N ILE A 103 7.47 -9.91 -4.17
CA ILE A 103 8.31 -10.16 -3.00
C ILE A 103 7.43 -10.72 -1.87
N ARG A 104 7.78 -11.93 -1.41
CA ARG A 104 7.07 -12.62 -0.32
C ARG A 104 8.01 -12.96 0.80
N PHE A 105 7.50 -12.94 2.03
CA PHE A 105 8.23 -13.28 3.23
C PHE A 105 7.61 -14.51 3.89
N ARG A 106 8.45 -15.45 4.32
CA ARG A 106 8.06 -16.65 5.04
C ARG A 106 8.89 -16.79 6.29
N LEU A 107 8.23 -17.04 7.41
CA LEU A 107 8.91 -17.37 8.66
C LEU A 107 8.99 -18.89 8.80
N HIS A 108 10.21 -19.40 8.94
CA HIS A 108 10.50 -20.80 9.21
C HIS A 108 10.82 -20.96 10.70
N LEU A 109 10.11 -21.86 11.37
CA LEU A 109 10.36 -22.24 12.77
C LEU A 109 11.32 -23.44 12.82
N PRO A 110 12.05 -23.64 13.93
CA PRO A 110 12.96 -24.77 14.09
C PRO A 110 12.32 -26.15 13.98
N ASP A 111 11.01 -26.26 14.21
CA ASP A 111 10.23 -27.49 14.10
C ASP A 111 9.80 -27.83 12.65
N GLY A 112 10.16 -26.98 11.68
CA GLY A 112 9.81 -27.13 10.27
C GLY A 112 8.51 -26.43 9.87
N THR A 113 7.80 -25.77 10.78
CA THR A 113 6.61 -24.98 10.45
C THR A 113 7.00 -23.77 9.59
N VAL A 114 6.24 -23.53 8.52
CA VAL A 114 6.44 -22.39 7.62
C VAL A 114 5.18 -21.53 7.60
N THR A 115 5.33 -20.25 7.93
CA THR A 115 4.24 -19.27 7.90
C THR A 115 4.53 -18.19 6.84
N PRO A 116 3.79 -18.15 5.71
CA PRO A 116 3.77 -16.97 4.85
C PRO A 116 3.23 -15.77 5.64
N LEU A 117 3.98 -14.67 5.68
CA LEU A 117 3.63 -13.53 6.55
C LEU A 117 2.28 -12.90 6.14
N GLU A 118 1.92 -13.00 4.86
CA GLU A 118 0.66 -12.52 4.31
C GLU A 118 -0.57 -13.36 4.72
N GLU A 119 -0.35 -14.58 5.22
CA GLU A 119 -1.38 -15.54 5.63
C GLU A 119 -1.53 -15.66 7.16
N THR A 120 -0.81 -14.83 7.92
CA THR A 120 -0.86 -14.79 9.39
C THR A 120 -2.28 -14.67 9.95
N ASP A 121 -2.56 -15.37 11.05
CA ASP A 121 -3.88 -15.37 11.70
C ASP A 121 -4.37 -13.95 12.06
N TRP A 122 -3.46 -13.09 12.52
CA TRP A 122 -3.77 -11.70 12.85
C TRP A 122 -2.73 -10.73 12.27
N CYS A 123 -3.22 -9.67 11.63
CA CYS A 123 -2.40 -8.60 11.05
C CYS A 123 -3.07 -7.25 11.25
N GLU A 124 -2.40 -6.33 11.92
CA GLU A 124 -2.73 -4.90 11.87
C GLU A 124 -1.78 -4.21 10.88
N ALA A 125 -2.33 -3.64 9.82
CA ALA A 125 -1.60 -2.88 8.82
C ALA A 125 -1.84 -1.39 9.02
N ARG A 126 -0.75 -0.62 9.08
CA ARG A 126 -0.79 0.85 9.15
C ARG A 126 -0.07 1.45 7.97
N TYR A 127 -0.66 2.49 7.40
CA TYR A 127 0.04 3.40 6.51
C TYR A 127 0.24 4.71 7.26
N ASN A 128 1.48 4.93 7.67
CA ASN A 128 1.98 6.24 8.05
C ASN A 128 2.51 6.87 6.75
N PRO A 129 2.24 8.13 6.42
CA PRO A 129 2.63 8.66 5.11
C PRO A 129 4.10 8.37 4.71
N GLY A 130 4.27 7.57 3.65
CA GLY A 130 5.58 7.12 3.15
C GLY A 130 6.16 5.86 3.82
N THR A 131 5.47 5.25 4.79
CA THR A 131 5.90 4.04 5.49
C THR A 131 4.73 3.09 5.70
N ARG A 132 4.93 1.81 5.36
CA ARG A 132 3.96 0.75 5.64
C ARG A 132 4.45 -0.08 6.81
N THR A 133 3.61 -0.30 7.82
CA THR A 133 3.94 -1.15 8.95
C THR A 133 2.89 -2.23 9.15
N TYR A 134 3.33 -3.40 9.59
CA TYR A 134 2.49 -4.54 9.92
C TYR A 134 2.87 -5.01 11.31
N ALA A 135 1.88 -5.24 12.18
CA ALA A 135 2.04 -6.04 13.38
C ALA A 135 1.35 -7.38 13.14
N LEU A 136 2.10 -8.46 13.32
CA LEU A 136 1.70 -9.82 12.96
C LEU A 136 1.70 -10.71 14.19
N LYS A 137 0.70 -11.58 14.27
CA LYS A 137 0.65 -12.71 15.21
C LYS A 137 0.12 -13.93 14.48
N ASP A 138 0.62 -15.08 14.88
CA ASP A 138 0.16 -16.37 14.37
C ASP A 138 0.13 -17.39 15.50
N LYS A 139 -0.91 -18.25 15.53
CA LYS A 139 -1.03 -19.28 16.56
C LYS A 139 0.15 -20.25 16.55
N ALA A 140 0.79 -20.46 15.40
CA ALA A 140 1.93 -21.34 15.26
C ALA A 140 3.20 -20.81 15.95
N TRP A 141 3.28 -19.51 16.24
CA TRP A 141 4.49 -18.92 16.81
C TRP A 141 4.52 -19.02 18.34
N GLY A 142 3.37 -19.25 18.97
CA GLY A 142 3.19 -19.20 20.43
C GLY A 142 2.55 -17.89 20.91
N GLU A 143 1.88 -17.93 22.06
CA GLU A 143 0.98 -16.85 22.53
C GLU A 143 1.64 -15.48 22.71
N ASN A 144 2.91 -15.46 23.11
CA ASN A 144 3.67 -14.23 23.35
C ASN A 144 4.46 -13.76 22.14
N CYS A 145 4.42 -14.50 21.02
CA CYS A 145 5.23 -14.19 19.86
C CYS A 145 4.54 -13.19 18.95
N SER A 146 5.32 -12.26 18.42
CA SER A 146 4.85 -11.27 17.47
C SER A 146 5.96 -10.79 16.57
N LEU A 147 5.61 -10.39 15.36
CA LEU A 147 6.53 -9.84 14.39
C LEU A 147 6.01 -8.51 13.87
N LYS A 148 6.84 -7.48 13.94
CA LYS A 148 6.63 -6.22 13.26
C LYS A 148 7.42 -6.23 11.96
N VAL A 149 6.77 -5.82 10.88
CA VAL A 149 7.42 -5.55 9.60
C VAL A 149 7.18 -4.09 9.26
N SER A 150 8.24 -3.30 9.11
CA SER A 150 8.14 -1.94 8.61
C SER A 150 8.89 -1.81 7.30
N VAL A 151 8.33 -1.10 6.33
CA VAL A 151 8.98 -0.86 5.05
C VAL A 151 8.75 0.56 4.57
N LEU A 152 9.77 1.07 3.89
CA LEU A 152 9.78 2.38 3.26
C LEU A 152 10.68 2.33 2.02
N ALA A 153 10.36 3.18 1.04
CA ALA A 153 11.15 3.39 -0.17
C ALA A 153 12.10 4.57 0.03
N SER A 154 13.27 4.54 -0.61
CA SER A 154 14.16 5.70 -0.63
C SER A 154 13.56 6.82 -1.48
N LEU A 155 13.68 8.06 -1.04
CA LEU A 155 13.20 9.22 -1.82
C LEU A 155 14.20 9.65 -2.91
N THR A 156 15.39 9.06 -2.93
CA THR A 156 16.49 9.47 -3.82
C THR A 156 17.05 8.34 -4.68
N GLU A 157 16.73 7.09 -4.33
CA GLU A 157 17.26 5.90 -5.01
C GLU A 157 16.15 4.87 -5.22
N GLU A 158 16.26 4.08 -6.29
CA GLU A 158 15.33 2.99 -6.60
C GLU A 158 15.55 1.77 -5.68
N MET A 159 15.20 1.94 -4.40
CA MET A 159 15.36 0.91 -3.38
C MET A 159 14.28 1.01 -2.29
N ALA A 160 14.05 -0.11 -1.59
CA ALA A 160 13.30 -0.14 -0.33
C ALA A 160 14.04 -0.96 0.73
N VAL A 161 13.82 -0.59 1.99
CA VAL A 161 14.36 -1.31 3.16
C VAL A 161 13.20 -1.76 4.04
N TRP A 162 13.20 -3.05 4.38
CA TRP A 162 12.36 -3.64 5.41
C TRP A 162 13.16 -3.74 6.70
N GLU A 163 12.57 -3.27 7.80
CA GLU A 163 12.93 -3.64 9.16
C GLU A 163 11.95 -4.70 9.64
N LEU A 164 12.48 -5.84 10.08
CA LEU A 164 11.72 -6.89 10.75
C LEU A 164 12.18 -6.96 12.20
N SER A 165 11.25 -6.79 13.14
CA SER A 165 11.57 -6.86 14.57
C SER A 165 10.48 -7.51 15.38
N GLY A 166 10.83 -8.30 16.38
CA GLY A 166 9.82 -9.06 17.12
C GLY A 166 10.33 -10.04 18.15
N GLU A 167 9.38 -10.59 18.90
CA GLU A 167 9.61 -11.69 19.83
C GLU A 167 9.17 -12.97 19.11
N LEU A 168 10.14 -13.78 18.69
CA LEU A 168 9.92 -15.02 17.96
C LEU A 168 10.63 -16.19 18.65
N PRO A 169 10.22 -17.44 18.39
CA PRO A 169 10.95 -18.61 18.86
C PRO A 169 12.43 -18.56 18.46
N ALA A 170 13.31 -19.05 19.35
CA ALA A 170 14.73 -19.07 19.10
C ALA A 170 15.06 -19.97 17.89
N GLY A 171 15.90 -19.50 16.97
CA GLY A 171 16.32 -20.26 15.80
C GLY A 171 15.41 -20.12 14.58
N CYS A 172 14.44 -19.20 14.59
CA CYS A 172 13.69 -18.87 13.39
C CYS A 172 14.58 -18.37 12.24
N GLU A 173 14.17 -18.69 11.02
CA GLU A 173 14.76 -18.18 9.77
C GLU A 173 13.69 -17.42 8.99
N LEU A 174 14.04 -16.26 8.45
CA LEU A 174 13.24 -15.54 7.49
C LEU A 174 13.69 -15.92 6.08
N GLU A 175 12.76 -16.39 5.27
CA GLU A 175 12.94 -16.62 3.85
C GLU A 175 12.22 -15.51 3.07
N VAL A 176 12.93 -14.88 2.14
CA VAL A 176 12.40 -13.84 1.25
C VAL A 176 12.51 -14.34 -0.18
N LEU A 177 11.37 -14.41 -0.85
CA LEU A 177 11.26 -14.88 -2.23
C LEU A 177 11.08 -13.70 -3.17
N ASN A 178 11.88 -13.67 -4.23
CA ASN A 178 11.79 -12.73 -5.33
C ASN A 178 11.36 -13.49 -6.59
N SER A 179 10.18 -13.17 -7.10
CA SER A 179 9.55 -13.86 -8.23
C SER A 179 9.16 -12.87 -9.32
N PRO A 180 9.04 -13.30 -10.58
CA PRO A 180 8.32 -12.51 -11.57
C PRO A 180 6.86 -12.32 -11.14
N ILE A 181 6.25 -11.21 -11.54
CA ILE A 181 4.81 -11.02 -11.35
C ILE A 181 3.98 -11.85 -12.35
N CYS A 182 2.74 -12.14 -12.00
CA CYS A 182 1.76 -12.87 -12.80
C CYS A 182 1.56 -12.22 -14.17
N ARG A 183 1.46 -10.89 -14.19
CA ARG A 183 1.21 -10.15 -15.43
C ARG A 183 2.49 -9.52 -15.98
N LYS A 184 3.07 -10.14 -17.00
CA LYS A 184 4.30 -9.67 -17.67
C LYS A 184 4.21 -8.25 -18.25
N LYS A 185 3.02 -7.81 -18.66
CA LYS A 185 2.78 -6.47 -19.21
C LYS A 185 1.60 -5.81 -18.52
N LEU A 186 1.91 -4.77 -17.75
CA LEU A 186 0.92 -3.98 -17.02
C LEU A 186 0.37 -2.86 -17.90
N SER A 187 -0.92 -2.56 -17.70
CA SER A 187 -1.65 -1.45 -18.32
C SER A 187 -1.55 -0.23 -17.40
N ARG A 188 -1.34 0.96 -17.98
CA ARG A 188 -1.24 2.22 -17.22
C ARG A 188 -0.33 2.09 -15.99
N SER A 189 0.82 1.44 -16.18
CA SER A 189 1.80 1.24 -15.11
C SER A 189 1.28 0.45 -13.90
N GLY A 190 0.29 -0.43 -14.08
CA GLY A 190 -0.29 -1.23 -12.98
C GLY A 190 -1.37 -0.48 -12.19
N ASP A 191 -1.99 0.52 -12.81
CA ASP A 191 -3.13 1.24 -12.23
C ASP A 191 -4.28 0.29 -11.85
N MET A 192 -4.83 0.48 -10.66
CA MET A 192 -5.87 -0.41 -10.14
C MET A 192 -7.13 -0.34 -11.00
N GLY A 193 -7.53 -1.48 -11.55
CA GLY A 193 -8.70 -1.59 -12.42
C GLY A 193 -8.40 -1.40 -13.91
N ALA A 194 -7.16 -1.05 -14.29
CA ALA A 194 -6.70 -1.15 -15.67
C ALA A 194 -6.23 -2.58 -16.02
N ASP A 195 -5.76 -3.32 -15.01
CA ASP A 195 -5.42 -4.74 -15.10
C ASP A 195 -6.33 -5.59 -14.17
N PRO A 196 -6.45 -6.92 -14.41
CA PRO A 196 -7.14 -7.83 -13.51
C PRO A 196 -6.57 -7.79 -12.08
N PRO A 197 -7.41 -8.02 -11.06
CA PRO A 197 -6.95 -8.19 -9.70
C PRO A 197 -5.83 -9.24 -9.59
N GLY A 198 -4.80 -8.93 -8.81
CA GLY A 198 -3.67 -9.83 -8.61
C GLY A 198 -2.60 -9.78 -9.72
N CYS A 199 -2.57 -8.74 -10.56
CA CYS A 199 -1.54 -8.60 -11.59
C CYS A 199 -0.09 -8.62 -11.05
N PHE A 200 0.11 -8.20 -9.79
CA PHE A 200 1.38 -8.21 -9.06
C PHE A 200 1.62 -9.49 -8.21
N GLU A 201 0.69 -10.44 -8.18
CA GLU A 201 0.92 -11.77 -7.57
C GLU A 201 2.12 -12.47 -8.21
N PRO A 202 2.76 -13.46 -7.56
CA PRO A 202 3.83 -14.22 -8.21
C PRO A 202 3.31 -14.94 -9.47
N ALA A 203 4.19 -15.15 -10.44
CA ALA A 203 3.89 -15.95 -11.62
C ALA A 203 3.36 -17.35 -11.26
N GLU A 204 2.31 -17.78 -11.95
CA GLU A 204 1.63 -19.05 -11.69
C GLU A 204 2.49 -20.28 -11.98
N ASP A 205 3.55 -20.13 -12.78
CA ASP A 205 4.53 -21.19 -13.07
C ASP A 205 5.45 -21.52 -11.88
N GLY A 206 5.33 -20.79 -10.77
CA GLY A 206 6.09 -21.03 -9.55
C GLY A 206 7.54 -20.54 -9.60
N THR A 207 7.92 -19.78 -10.63
CA THR A 207 9.29 -19.28 -10.78
C THR A 207 9.72 -18.42 -9.58
N VAL A 208 10.87 -18.75 -9.01
CA VAL A 208 11.58 -17.94 -8.01
C VAL A 208 12.96 -17.62 -8.58
N LEU A 209 13.24 -16.33 -8.73
CA LEU A 209 14.50 -15.84 -9.30
C LEU A 209 15.60 -15.74 -8.24
N GLN A 210 15.20 -15.46 -7.00
CA GLN A 210 16.11 -15.36 -5.88
C GLN A 210 15.38 -15.76 -4.60
N THR A 211 16.08 -16.53 -3.77
CA THR A 211 15.71 -16.82 -2.38
C THR A 211 16.78 -16.26 -1.47
N LEU A 212 16.42 -15.33 -0.60
CA LEU A 212 17.28 -14.83 0.47
C LEU A 212 16.84 -15.49 1.78
N LYS A 213 17.78 -16.06 2.52
CA LYS A 213 17.55 -16.66 3.83
C LYS A 213 18.36 -15.90 4.87
N CYS A 214 17.68 -15.40 5.90
CA CYS A 214 18.26 -14.62 6.96
C CYS A 214 17.89 -15.27 8.29
N ARG A 215 18.88 -15.57 9.13
CA ARG A 215 18.58 -16.05 10.49
C ARG A 215 18.04 -14.88 11.31
N PHE A 216 16.95 -15.10 12.04
CA PHE A 216 16.42 -14.03 12.89
C PHE A 216 17.40 -13.80 14.06
N PRO A 217 17.90 -12.56 14.25
CA PRO A 217 18.99 -12.31 15.17
C PRO A 217 18.51 -12.21 16.61
N ALA A 218 19.43 -12.41 17.55
CA ALA A 218 19.13 -12.39 18.99
C ALA A 218 18.78 -10.99 19.52
N ASP A 219 19.28 -9.94 18.87
CA ASP A 219 18.94 -8.53 19.15
C ASP A 219 17.58 -8.13 18.57
N ARG A 220 16.89 -9.07 17.89
CA ARG A 220 15.52 -8.97 17.40
C ARG A 220 15.29 -7.94 16.30
N HIS A 221 16.32 -7.44 15.61
CA HIS A 221 16.16 -6.57 14.44
C HIS A 221 16.89 -7.14 13.22
N LEU A 222 16.15 -7.42 12.16
CA LEU A 222 16.67 -7.87 10.88
C LEU A 222 16.32 -6.85 9.80
N TYR A 223 17.27 -6.55 8.92
CA TYR A 223 17.07 -5.60 7.83
C TYR A 223 17.28 -6.27 6.49
N VAL A 224 16.30 -6.12 5.60
CA VAL A 224 16.36 -6.61 4.22
C VAL A 224 16.21 -5.43 3.29
N GLY A 225 17.06 -5.32 2.27
CA GLY A 225 16.98 -4.30 1.24
C GLY A 225 16.64 -4.91 -0.11
N ILE A 226 16.01 -4.11 -0.97
CA ILE A 226 15.96 -4.38 -2.41
C ILE A 226 16.50 -3.19 -3.18
N SER A 227 17.39 -3.44 -4.12
CA SER A 227 17.89 -2.44 -5.08
C SER A 227 18.23 -3.17 -6.39
N GLY A 228 17.91 -2.56 -7.54
CA GLY A 228 18.11 -3.22 -8.84
C GLY A 228 17.39 -4.58 -8.96
N ASN A 229 16.25 -4.74 -8.27
CA ASN A 229 15.52 -6.00 -8.14
C ASN A 229 16.29 -7.16 -7.49
N GLU A 230 17.37 -6.88 -6.75
CA GLU A 230 18.10 -7.87 -5.96
C GLU A 230 17.84 -7.68 -4.47
N LEU A 231 17.47 -8.76 -3.77
CA LEU A 231 17.31 -8.78 -2.32
C LEU A 231 18.66 -8.98 -1.62
N LYS A 232 18.90 -8.26 -0.53
CA LYS A 232 20.11 -8.43 0.30
C LYS A 232 19.79 -8.25 1.79
N GLU A 233 20.46 -9.02 2.64
CA GLU A 233 20.52 -8.73 4.07
C GLU A 233 21.41 -7.50 4.29
N MET A 234 20.98 -6.56 5.13
CA MET A 234 21.66 -5.27 5.29
C MET A 234 22.42 -5.19 6.62
N GLN A 235 23.75 -5.18 6.55
CA GLN A 235 24.62 -5.09 7.73
C GLN A 235 24.43 -3.77 8.50
N ASP A 236 24.37 -2.64 7.80
CA ASP A 236 24.10 -1.30 8.38
C ASP A 236 22.63 -0.88 8.23
N GLY A 237 21.72 -1.85 8.17
CA GLY A 237 20.32 -1.63 7.83
C GLY A 237 19.60 -0.65 8.78
N GLY A 238 19.93 -0.66 10.06
CA GLY A 238 19.35 0.27 11.04
C GLY A 238 19.68 1.74 10.75
N VAL A 239 20.92 2.06 10.37
CA VAL A 239 21.32 3.44 10.04
C VAL A 239 20.60 3.91 8.78
N GLN A 240 20.57 3.08 7.74
CA GLN A 240 19.90 3.42 6.48
C GLN A 240 18.39 3.56 6.67
N TYR A 241 17.77 2.61 7.37
CA TYR A 241 16.34 2.64 7.67
C TYR A 241 15.96 3.91 8.46
N LEU A 242 16.74 4.29 9.47
CA LEU A 242 16.50 5.52 10.23
C LEU A 242 16.65 6.79 9.39
N ALA A 243 17.67 6.85 8.52
CA ALA A 243 17.90 7.98 7.64
C ALA A 243 16.72 8.18 6.67
N LEU A 244 16.28 7.09 6.03
CA LEU A 244 15.14 7.13 5.12
C LEU A 244 13.82 7.43 5.86
N GLN A 245 13.60 6.84 7.05
CA GLN A 245 12.45 7.15 7.88
C GLN A 245 12.39 8.65 8.25
N LYS A 246 13.53 9.27 8.57
CA LYS A 246 13.62 10.71 8.83
C LYS A 246 13.25 11.53 7.60
N ALA A 247 13.77 11.19 6.42
CA ALA A 247 13.45 11.86 5.17
C ALA A 247 11.95 11.76 4.83
N CYS A 248 11.35 10.56 4.96
CA CYS A 248 9.92 10.36 4.77
C CYS A 248 9.08 11.21 5.74
N ARG A 249 9.46 11.27 7.03
CA ARG A 249 8.76 12.10 8.03
C ARG A 249 8.85 13.59 7.73
N GLU A 250 10.02 14.07 7.28
CA GLU A 250 10.21 15.46 6.88
C GLU A 250 9.33 15.81 5.68
N LEU A 251 9.28 14.95 4.67
CA LEU A 251 8.41 15.13 3.51
C LEU A 251 6.93 15.11 3.90
N ALA A 252 6.49 14.09 4.62
CA ALA A 252 5.11 13.94 5.08
C ALA A 252 4.68 15.10 5.98
N GLY A 253 5.58 15.67 6.77
CA GLY A 253 5.32 16.78 7.67
C GLY A 253 5.09 18.13 6.99
N ARG A 254 5.33 18.25 5.67
CA ARG A 254 5.19 19.52 4.93
C ARG A 254 3.75 20.04 4.90
N ILE A 255 2.77 19.15 4.89
CA ILE A 255 1.34 19.48 4.98
C ILE A 255 0.75 18.72 6.15
N ARG A 256 0.26 19.45 7.15
CA ARG A 256 -0.46 18.87 8.29
C ARG A 256 -1.89 19.38 8.33
N ILE A 257 -2.82 18.46 8.58
CA ILE A 257 -4.24 18.76 8.73
C ILE A 257 -4.62 18.33 10.14
N THR A 258 -5.25 19.24 10.89
CA THR A 258 -5.73 18.97 12.25
C THR A 258 -7.15 19.48 12.37
N THR A 259 -8.08 18.55 12.54
CA THR A 259 -9.51 18.82 12.68
C THR A 259 -10.09 17.96 13.81
N PRO A 260 -11.28 18.31 14.33
CA PRO A 260 -12.02 17.46 15.25
C PRO A 260 -12.44 16.11 14.66
N ASP A 261 -12.55 16.00 13.34
CA ASP A 261 -12.81 14.74 12.65
C ASP A 261 -11.47 14.04 12.35
N PRO A 262 -11.18 12.89 13.00
CA PRO A 262 -9.88 12.24 12.89
C PRO A 262 -9.58 11.68 11.49
N TYR A 263 -10.59 11.49 10.63
CA TYR A 263 -10.37 10.98 9.28
C TYR A 263 -9.60 11.98 8.41
N PHE A 264 -9.87 13.27 8.55
CA PHE A 264 -9.15 14.31 7.80
C PHE A 264 -7.68 14.43 8.20
N ASN A 265 -7.34 14.08 9.44
CA ASN A 265 -5.98 14.23 9.97
C ASN A 265 -4.98 13.28 9.28
N THR A 266 -5.48 12.22 8.63
CA THR A 266 -4.67 11.27 7.85
C THR A 266 -4.26 11.81 6.46
N LEU A 267 -4.91 12.87 5.97
CA LEU A 267 -4.80 13.27 4.57
C LEU A 267 -3.54 14.11 4.29
N GLY A 268 -3.11 14.95 5.23
CA GLY A 268 -2.04 15.93 5.00
C GLY A 268 -0.75 15.31 4.49
N GLY A 269 -0.14 14.42 5.28
CA GLY A 269 1.11 13.76 4.89
C GLY A 269 0.94 12.82 3.70
N ALA A 270 -0.21 12.15 3.58
CA ALA A 270 -0.49 11.27 2.44
C ALA A 270 -0.52 12.06 1.12
N LEU A 271 -1.12 13.25 1.11
CA LEU A 271 -1.11 14.16 -0.03
C LEU A 271 0.30 14.68 -0.31
N ALA A 272 1.08 15.04 0.71
CA ALA A 272 2.46 15.50 0.52
C ALA A 272 3.36 14.44 -0.12
N VAL A 273 3.28 13.18 0.34
CA VAL A 273 4.06 12.07 -0.22
C VAL A 273 3.60 11.70 -1.63
N ALA A 274 2.28 11.68 -1.88
CA ALA A 274 1.76 11.43 -3.22
C ALA A 274 2.15 12.54 -4.21
N ALA A 275 2.10 13.80 -3.76
CA ALA A 275 2.55 14.97 -4.51
C ALA A 275 4.02 14.85 -4.94
N ASP A 276 4.90 14.49 -4.00
CA ASP A 276 6.33 14.29 -4.28
C ASP A 276 6.55 13.21 -5.34
N GLY A 277 5.85 12.08 -5.22
CA GLY A 277 5.91 10.99 -6.21
C GLY A 277 5.35 11.33 -7.60
N ILE A 278 4.65 12.46 -7.78
CA ILE A 278 4.17 12.90 -9.10
C ILE A 278 5.28 13.58 -9.91
N TRP A 279 6.29 14.16 -9.28
CA TRP A 279 7.42 14.75 -9.99
C TRP A 279 8.14 13.71 -10.83
N GLY A 280 8.44 14.04 -12.09
CA GLY A 280 9.26 13.24 -13.00
C GLY A 280 10.75 13.58 -12.90
N GLU A 281 11.58 12.67 -13.40
CA GLU A 281 13.04 12.85 -13.53
C GLU A 281 13.41 14.08 -14.35
N GLU A 282 12.55 14.48 -15.28
CA GLU A 282 12.71 15.66 -16.12
C GLU A 282 12.50 16.97 -15.37
N GLY A 283 12.17 16.92 -14.07
CA GLY A 283 11.92 18.10 -13.23
C GLY A 283 10.57 18.75 -13.50
N VAL A 284 9.60 18.00 -14.01
CA VAL A 284 8.24 18.47 -14.30
C VAL A 284 7.21 17.65 -13.54
N TRP A 285 6.07 18.28 -13.24
CA TRP A 285 4.93 17.61 -12.64
C TRP A 285 4.21 16.75 -13.67
N LEU A 286 3.99 15.47 -13.37
CA LEU A 286 3.33 14.53 -14.27
C LEU A 286 1.81 14.49 -14.03
N HIS A 287 1.07 13.83 -14.91
CA HIS A 287 -0.38 13.72 -14.76
C HIS A 287 -0.81 12.81 -13.58
N GLY A 288 0.08 11.91 -13.13
CA GLY A 288 -0.15 11.04 -12.00
C GLY A 288 1.12 10.31 -11.56
N ALA A 289 1.12 9.77 -10.34
CA ALA A 289 2.26 9.03 -9.79
C ALA A 289 2.31 7.56 -10.25
N VAL A 290 1.19 7.01 -10.74
CA VAL A 290 1.07 5.60 -11.17
C VAL A 290 0.45 5.54 -12.57
N GLY A 291 -0.88 5.56 -12.64
CA GLY A 291 -1.60 5.71 -13.89
C GLY A 291 -1.30 7.07 -14.51
N TRP A 292 -1.10 7.10 -15.83
CA TRP A 292 -0.82 8.32 -16.57
C TRP A 292 0.44 9.06 -16.11
N ARG A 293 1.46 8.35 -15.63
CA ARG A 293 2.77 8.92 -15.30
C ARG A 293 3.53 9.37 -16.55
N MET A 294 3.09 10.48 -17.13
CA MET A 294 3.63 11.11 -18.33
C MET A 294 3.30 12.61 -18.31
N PRO A 295 4.07 13.46 -19.00
CA PRO A 295 3.69 14.85 -19.21
C PRO A 295 2.44 14.92 -20.09
N LEU A 296 1.43 15.67 -19.65
CA LEU A 296 0.26 16.01 -20.47
C LEU A 296 0.07 17.52 -20.43
N SER A 297 -0.45 18.08 -21.53
CA SER A 297 -0.76 19.51 -21.60
C SER A 297 -1.87 19.86 -20.60
N GLY A 298 -1.56 20.68 -19.60
CA GLY A 298 -2.51 21.19 -18.61
C GLY A 298 -2.18 20.75 -17.17
N TRP A 299 -2.42 21.66 -16.23
CA TRP A 299 -2.33 21.39 -14.80
C TRP A 299 -3.68 20.81 -14.32
N ARG A 300 -3.67 19.76 -13.50
CA ARG A 300 -4.86 19.22 -12.84
C ARG A 300 -4.65 19.18 -11.33
#